data_AF-A0A497H3U2-F1
#
_entry.id   AF-A0A497H3U2-F1
#
_cell.length_a   1.000
_cell.length_b   1.000
_cell.length_c   1.000
_cell.angle_alpha   90.00
_cell.angle_beta   90.00
_cell.angle_gamma   90.00
#
_symmetry.space_group_name_H-M   'P 1'
#
loop_
_entity.id
_entity.type
_entity.pdbx_description
1 polymer ?
#
loop_
_entity_poly.entity_id
_entity_poly.type
_entity_poly.pdbx_seq_one_letter_code
_entity_poly.pdbx_strand_id
1 'polypeptide(L)'
;MKLQVVCVMLLLVSPVVGILNVPEESGRAAVENLSYDNFSVEEDGAYATIALEGCTYMHREGFPMLPYYTKTYTFPAGTKIQDVTVIPQGVTHLTLSRKIAPAPPAVPLNMQPVSVEVKEGPVYHQNEFYPQEW
;
A
#
# COMPACT_ATOMS: atom_id res chain seq x y z
N MET A 1 -5.80 -54.88 2.30
CA MET A 1 -6.05 -53.42 2.24
C MET A 1 -6.66 -52.96 3.55
N LYS A 2 -6.35 -51.71 3.93
CA LYS A 2 -6.64 -51.00 5.20
C LYS A 2 -5.69 -51.34 6.36
N LEU A 3 -4.50 -50.73 6.27
CA LEU A 3 -3.60 -50.48 7.39
C LEU A 3 -4.02 -49.13 8.00
N GLN A 4 -4.54 -49.14 9.22
CA GLN A 4 -4.69 -47.93 10.03
C GLN A 4 -3.63 -47.99 11.13
N VAL A 5 -2.65 -47.09 11.06
CA VAL A 5 -1.67 -46.87 12.11
C VAL A 5 -2.19 -45.71 12.96
N VAL A 6 -2.64 -46.04 14.16
CA VAL A 6 -2.84 -45.07 15.24
C VAL A 6 -1.59 -45.16 16.11
N CYS A 7 -0.67 -44.23 15.95
CA CYS A 7 0.47 -44.06 16.85
C CYS A 7 0.11 -42.99 17.88
N VAL A 8 -0.42 -43.44 19.01
CA VAL A 8 -0.34 -42.70 20.27
C VAL A 8 0.87 -43.25 21.02
N MET A 9 1.94 -42.46 21.12
CA MET A 9 3.05 -42.74 22.02
C MET A 9 3.35 -41.51 22.87
N LEU A 10 3.27 -41.76 24.17
CA LEU A 10 3.44 -40.88 25.32
C LEU A 10 4.76 -40.09 25.36
N LEU A 11 4.62 -38.83 25.79
CA LEU A 11 5.39 -38.12 26.82
C LEU A 11 6.90 -38.41 26.98
N LEU A 12 7.72 -37.40 26.66
CA LEU A 12 8.91 -37.09 27.44
C LEU A 12 8.83 -35.65 27.94
N VAL A 13 8.84 -35.54 29.27
CA VAL A 13 8.92 -34.30 30.03
C VAL A 13 10.38 -33.90 30.13
N SER A 14 10.70 -32.66 29.80
CA SER A 14 11.77 -31.93 30.50
C SER A 14 11.39 -30.46 30.54
N PRO A 15 11.34 -29.81 31.72
CA PRO A 15 11.33 -28.37 31.78
C PRO A 15 12.74 -27.89 31.44
N VAL A 16 12.98 -27.56 30.18
CA VAL A 16 14.10 -26.65 29.89
C VAL A 16 13.60 -25.29 30.35
N VAL A 17 13.97 -24.91 31.57
CA VAL A 17 14.04 -23.51 32.00
C VAL A 17 15.20 -22.90 31.24
N GLY A 18 14.99 -22.68 29.95
CA GLY A 18 15.74 -21.70 29.21
C GLY A 18 15.02 -20.40 29.49
N ILE A 19 15.62 -19.53 30.30
CA ILE A 19 15.38 -18.11 30.13
C ILE A 19 15.89 -17.83 28.72
N LEU A 20 15.00 -17.95 27.73
CA LEU A 20 15.21 -17.31 26.47
C LEU A 20 15.12 -15.84 26.84
N ASN A 21 16.27 -15.18 26.94
CA ASN A 21 16.37 -13.76 26.73
C ASN A 21 15.88 -13.55 25.28
N VAL A 22 14.57 -13.60 25.08
CA VAL A 22 13.95 -12.80 24.04
C VAL A 22 14.38 -11.41 24.45
N PRO A 23 15.22 -10.71 23.66
CA PRO A 23 15.40 -9.31 23.90
C PRO A 23 13.98 -8.76 23.87
N GLU A 24 13.48 -8.31 25.02
CA GLU A 24 12.31 -7.49 25.06
C GLU A 24 12.73 -6.28 24.23
N GLU A 25 12.36 -6.28 22.95
CA GLU A 25 12.51 -5.12 22.11
C GLU A 25 11.58 -4.12 22.78
N SER A 26 12.13 -3.32 23.67
CA SER A 26 11.46 -2.24 24.37
C SER A 26 11.19 -1.09 23.38
N GLY A 27 10.77 -1.43 22.17
CA GLY A 27 10.27 -0.52 21.16
C GLY A 27 8.82 -0.24 21.50
N ARG A 28 8.49 1.03 21.73
CA ARG A 28 7.09 1.46 21.77
C ARG A 28 6.56 1.39 20.34
N ALA A 29 5.61 0.49 20.07
CA ALA A 29 4.85 0.47 18.84
C ALA A 29 3.74 1.56 18.91
N ALA A 30 3.69 2.42 17.90
CA ALA A 30 2.54 3.29 17.66
C ALA A 30 1.64 2.61 16.64
N VAL A 31 0.42 2.25 17.03
CA VAL A 31 -0.57 1.59 16.16
C VAL A 31 -1.75 2.53 15.96
N GLU A 32 -2.11 2.79 14.71
CA GLU A 32 -3.26 3.60 14.31
C GLU A 32 -4.04 2.85 13.23
N ASN A 33 -5.37 2.87 13.31
CA ASN A 33 -6.23 2.32 12.28
C ASN A 33 -6.75 3.48 11.42
N LEU A 34 -6.65 3.33 10.10
CA LEU A 34 -7.16 4.29 9.12
C LEU A 34 -8.32 3.62 8.36
N SER A 35 -9.44 4.34 8.21
CA SER A 35 -10.60 3.90 7.42
C SER A 35 -10.95 4.94 6.38
N TYR A 36 -11.28 4.50 5.18
CA TYR A 36 -11.64 5.35 4.05
C TYR A 36 -12.81 4.72 3.31
N ASP A 37 -13.97 5.36 3.38
CA ASP A 37 -15.22 4.72 2.98
C ASP A 37 -15.89 5.44 1.79
N ASN A 38 -15.35 6.58 1.34
CA ASN A 38 -16.00 7.46 0.37
C ASN A 38 -15.05 7.89 -0.75
N PHE A 39 -14.91 7.06 -1.78
CA PHE A 39 -14.31 7.46 -3.05
C PHE A 39 -15.38 7.53 -4.15
N SER A 40 -15.13 8.33 -5.19
CA SER A 40 -15.92 8.35 -6.42
C SER A 40 -15.05 8.00 -7.62
N VAL A 41 -15.68 7.46 -8.66
CA VAL A 41 -15.05 7.26 -9.96
C VAL A 41 -15.64 8.28 -10.92
N GLU A 42 -14.78 9.12 -11.47
CA GLU A 42 -15.14 10.13 -12.46
C GLU A 42 -14.60 9.67 -13.82
N GLU A 43 -15.47 9.54 -14.82
CA GLU A 43 -15.08 9.18 -16.17
C GLU A 43 -14.96 10.44 -17.04
N ASP A 44 -13.78 10.65 -17.65
CA ASP A 44 -13.53 11.74 -18.59
C ASP A 44 -12.91 11.20 -19.89
N GLY A 45 -13.68 11.30 -20.97
CA GLY A 45 -13.29 10.84 -22.29
C GLY A 45 -12.94 9.34 -22.34
N ALA A 46 -11.65 9.04 -22.46
CA ALA A 46 -11.13 7.67 -22.57
C ALA A 46 -10.66 7.09 -21.24
N TYR A 47 -10.59 7.90 -20.18
CA TYR A 47 -9.99 7.54 -18.90
C TYR A 47 -10.95 7.73 -17.73
N ALA A 48 -10.58 7.16 -16.58
CA ALA A 48 -11.23 7.36 -15.31
C ALA A 48 -10.26 7.97 -14.28
N THR A 49 -10.81 8.67 -13.31
CA THR A 49 -10.11 9.24 -12.16
C THR A 49 -10.78 8.75 -10.89
N ILE A 50 -9.99 8.30 -9.91
CA ILE A 50 -10.49 7.94 -8.58
C ILE A 50 -10.36 9.16 -7.68
N ALA A 51 -11.48 9.78 -7.32
CA ALA A 51 -11.47 10.93 -6.42
C ALA A 51 -11.70 10.49 -4.98
N LEU A 52 -10.82 10.92 -4.08
CA LEU A 52 -10.90 10.67 -2.64
C LEU A 52 -10.55 11.95 -1.88
N GLU A 53 -11.43 12.35 -0.95
CA GLU A 53 -11.24 13.57 -0.18
C GLU A 53 -9.99 13.48 0.72
N GLY A 54 -9.25 14.59 0.83
CA GLY A 54 -8.06 14.67 1.69
C GLY A 54 -6.84 13.89 1.19
N CYS A 55 -6.87 13.37 -0.05
CA CYS A 55 -5.75 12.67 -0.67
C CYS A 55 -4.99 13.55 -1.67
N THR A 56 -3.74 13.16 -1.91
CA THR A 56 -2.91 13.67 -3.02
C THR A 56 -2.80 12.58 -4.09
N TYR A 57 -2.28 12.88 -5.28
CA TYR A 57 -2.19 11.92 -6.39
C TYR A 57 -0.75 11.61 -6.77
N MET A 58 -0.50 10.35 -7.13
CA MET A 58 0.80 9.93 -7.64
C MET A 58 1.08 10.62 -8.99
N HIS A 59 2.12 11.46 -9.03
CA HIS A 59 2.51 12.22 -10.21
C HIS A 59 3.83 11.74 -10.80
N ARG A 60 3.82 10.52 -11.36
CA ARG A 60 4.91 10.02 -12.19
C ARG A 60 4.47 10.02 -13.64
N GLU A 61 5.14 10.80 -14.48
CA GLU A 61 4.76 10.98 -15.90
C GLU A 61 4.46 9.64 -16.59
N GLY A 62 3.27 9.54 -17.17
CA GLY A 62 2.78 8.37 -17.88
C GLY A 62 2.35 7.19 -17.00
N PHE A 63 2.38 7.30 -15.68
CA PHE A 63 1.85 6.28 -14.76
C PHE A 63 0.44 6.66 -14.29
N PRO A 64 -0.39 5.68 -13.87
CA PRO A 64 -1.71 5.94 -13.33
C PRO A 64 -1.68 6.93 -12.17
N MET A 65 -2.53 7.96 -12.25
CA MET A 65 -2.76 8.91 -11.16
C MET A 65 -3.68 8.28 -10.11
N LEU A 66 -3.09 7.57 -9.16
CA LEU A 66 -3.82 7.00 -8.03
C LEU A 66 -3.76 7.94 -6.82
N PRO A 67 -4.87 8.09 -6.08
CA PRO A 67 -4.87 8.84 -4.83
C PRO A 67 -4.06 8.10 -3.76
N TYR A 68 -3.34 8.85 -2.94
CA TYR A 68 -2.65 8.38 -1.75
C TYR A 68 -2.84 9.36 -0.59
N TYR A 69 -2.79 8.82 0.63
CA TYR A 69 -2.89 9.59 1.85
C TYR A 69 -1.51 9.74 2.49
N THR A 70 -1.23 10.90 3.09
CA THR A 70 0.01 11.13 3.85
C THR A 70 -0.32 11.44 5.30
N LYS A 71 0.29 10.70 6.22
CA LYS A 71 0.20 10.94 7.66
C LYS A 71 1.59 11.26 8.21
N THR A 72 1.67 12.32 8.99
CA THR A 72 2.89 12.71 9.70
C THR A 72 2.79 12.30 11.17
N TYR A 73 3.78 11.53 11.63
CA TYR A 73 3.95 11.17 13.03
C TYR A 73 5.10 11.98 13.64
N THR A 74 4.87 12.59 14.80
CA THR A 74 5.89 13.36 15.51
C THR A 74 6.41 12.55 16.68
N PHE A 75 7.72 12.31 16.71
CA PHE A 75 8.39 11.61 17.80
C PHE A 75 9.37 12.55 18.54
N PRO A 76 9.65 12.30 19.83
CA PRO A 76 10.68 13.04 20.55
C PRO A 76 12.05 12.93 19.88
N ALA A 77 12.87 13.96 20.03
CA ALA A 77 14.25 13.95 19.57
C ALA A 77 15.02 12.75 20.16
N GLY A 78 15.80 12.07 19.31
CA GLY A 78 16.51 10.85 19.68
C GLY A 78 15.75 9.54 19.43
N THR A 79 14.48 9.60 18.97
CA THR A 79 13.75 8.40 18.53
C THR A 79 14.34 7.88 17.22
N LYS A 80 14.56 6.56 17.15
CA LYS A 80 14.93 5.85 15.93
C LYS A 80 13.77 4.98 15.47
N ILE A 81 13.33 5.17 14.23
CA ILE A 81 12.30 4.33 13.61
C ILE A 81 13.01 3.10 13.05
N GLN A 82 12.63 1.93 13.56
CA GLN A 82 13.22 0.65 13.15
C GLN A 82 12.48 0.05 11.96
N ASP A 83 11.16 0.16 11.95
CA ASP A 83 10.30 -0.38 10.91
C ASP A 83 8.99 0.42 10.81
N VAL A 84 8.35 0.34 9.64
CA VAL A 84 6.99 0.81 9.40
C VAL A 84 6.25 -0.29 8.64
N THR A 85 5.28 -0.93 9.29
CA THR A 85 4.47 -1.98 8.69
C THR A 85 3.04 -1.46 8.44
N VAL A 86 2.57 -1.58 7.20
CA VAL A 86 1.17 -1.32 6.82
C VAL A 86 0.46 -2.65 6.61
N ILE A 87 -0.63 -2.87 7.34
CA ILE A 87 -1.43 -4.09 7.23
C ILE A 87 -2.78 -3.72 6.59
N PRO A 88 -3.01 -4.05 5.30
CA PRO A 88 -4.27 -3.74 4.65
C PRO A 88 -5.42 -4.54 5.30
N GLN A 89 -6.53 -3.86 5.57
CA GLN A 89 -7.74 -4.45 6.13
C GLN A 89 -8.93 -4.09 5.21
N GLY A 90 -9.89 -5.01 5.05
CA GLY A 90 -11.11 -4.72 4.29
C GLY A 90 -10.89 -4.46 2.80
N VAL A 91 -9.91 -5.11 2.16
CA VAL A 91 -9.61 -4.93 0.73
C VAL A 91 -10.81 -5.35 -0.12
N THR A 92 -11.23 -4.45 -1.01
CA THR A 92 -12.31 -4.69 -1.99
C THR A 92 -11.79 -4.55 -3.41
N HIS A 93 -12.49 -5.17 -4.36
CA HIS A 93 -12.17 -5.10 -5.78
C HIS A 93 -13.24 -4.33 -6.52
N LEU A 94 -12.81 -3.36 -7.32
CA LEU A 94 -13.67 -2.58 -8.21
C LEU A 94 -13.22 -2.80 -9.66
N THR A 95 -14.16 -3.17 -10.51
CA THR A 95 -13.94 -3.24 -11.96
C THR A 95 -14.29 -1.90 -12.59
N LEU A 96 -13.32 -1.29 -13.29
CA LEU A 96 -13.51 -0.02 -14.00
C LEU A 96 -13.85 -0.27 -15.47
N SER A 97 -14.69 0.59 -16.04
CA SER A 97 -15.03 0.58 -17.47
C SER A 97 -13.90 1.15 -18.35
N ARG A 98 -13.08 2.04 -17.78
CA ARG A 98 -11.96 2.75 -18.40
C ARG A 98 -10.68 2.56 -17.60
N LYS A 99 -9.54 2.80 -18.24
CA LYS A 99 -8.24 2.84 -17.57
C LYS A 99 -8.13 4.10 -16.71
N ILE A 100 -7.34 4.06 -15.64
CA ILE A 100 -7.00 5.25 -14.87
C ILE A 100 -6.18 6.22 -15.72
N ALA A 101 -6.43 7.53 -15.59
CA ALA A 101 -5.71 8.55 -16.34
C ALA A 101 -4.20 8.57 -16.03
N PRO A 102 -3.33 8.65 -17.05
CA PRO A 102 -1.88 8.79 -16.85
C PRO A 102 -1.53 10.21 -16.37
N ALA A 103 -0.48 10.32 -15.55
CA ALA A 103 0.01 11.62 -15.10
C ALA A 103 0.68 12.41 -16.25
N PRO A 104 0.40 13.71 -16.39
CA PRO A 104 1.05 14.55 -17.39
C PRO A 104 2.55 14.75 -17.08
N PRO A 105 3.36 15.13 -18.07
CA PRO A 105 4.74 15.57 -17.85
C PRO A 105 4.78 16.84 -16.99
N ALA A 106 5.88 17.03 -16.26
CA ALA A 106 6.10 18.26 -15.51
C ALA A 106 6.22 19.45 -16.47
N VAL A 107 5.55 20.56 -16.13
CA VAL A 107 5.58 21.80 -16.91
C VAL A 107 6.37 22.88 -16.19
N PRO A 108 7.09 23.76 -16.92
CA PRO A 108 7.74 24.92 -16.33
C PRO A 108 6.73 25.84 -15.63
N LEU A 109 7.06 26.33 -14.43
CA LEU A 109 6.25 27.29 -13.67
C LEU A 109 6.36 28.74 -14.18
N ASN A 110 6.91 28.95 -15.38
CA ASN A 110 7.19 30.27 -15.95
C ASN A 110 5.95 30.95 -16.57
N MET A 111 4.75 30.39 -16.36
CA MET A 111 3.46 30.87 -16.89
C MET A 111 3.41 31.03 -18.41
N GLN A 112 4.33 30.38 -19.13
CA GLN A 112 4.26 30.32 -20.59
C GLN A 112 3.33 29.18 -21.01
N PRO A 113 2.50 29.37 -22.03
CA PRO A 113 1.66 28.29 -22.54
C PRO A 113 2.56 27.20 -23.12
N VAL A 114 2.43 25.99 -22.57
CA VAL A 114 3.09 24.78 -23.06
C VAL A 114 2.00 23.78 -23.42
N SER A 115 2.01 23.30 -24.67
CA SER A 115 1.19 22.17 -25.05
C SER A 115 1.89 20.89 -24.59
N VAL A 116 1.22 20.13 -23.73
CA VAL A 116 1.70 18.83 -23.26
C VAL A 116 0.84 17.72 -23.81
N GLU A 117 1.49 16.69 -24.32
CA GLU A 117 0.83 15.46 -24.72
C GLU A 117 0.92 14.46 -23.58
N VAL A 118 -0.22 13.99 -23.08
CA VAL A 118 -0.28 12.97 -22.03
C VAL A 118 -0.25 11.59 -22.67
N LYS A 119 0.70 10.74 -22.27
CA LYS A 119 0.92 9.40 -22.85
C LYS A 119 0.88 8.34 -21.77
N GLU A 120 0.33 7.17 -22.11
CA GLU A 120 0.48 5.98 -21.28
C GLU A 120 1.96 5.54 -21.27
N GLY A 121 2.50 5.32 -20.07
CA GLY A 121 3.83 4.75 -19.86
C GLY A 121 3.82 3.21 -19.82
N PRO A 122 4.98 2.58 -19.59
CA PRO A 122 5.13 1.12 -19.69
C PRO A 122 4.21 0.30 -18.78
N VAL A 123 3.80 0.85 -17.63
CA VAL A 123 2.95 0.16 -16.63
C VAL A 123 1.57 -0.21 -17.18
N TYR A 124 1.06 0.51 -18.19
CA TYR A 124 -0.23 0.21 -18.83
C TYR A 124 -0.20 -1.03 -19.73
N HIS A 125 0.99 -1.54 -20.04
CA HIS A 125 1.19 -2.72 -20.87
C HIS A 125 1.56 -3.96 -20.04
N GLN A 126 1.56 -3.82 -18.71
CA GLN A 126 1.86 -4.89 -17.77
C GLN A 126 0.56 -5.37 -17.11
N ASN A 127 0.50 -6.66 -16.79
CA ASN A 127 -0.61 -7.25 -16.03
C ASN A 127 -0.20 -7.42 -14.56
N GLU A 128 0.20 -6.30 -13.95
CA GLU A 128 0.68 -6.22 -12.57
C GLU A 128 -0.06 -5.11 -11.82
N PHE A 129 -0.15 -5.23 -10.49
CA PHE A 129 -0.69 -4.16 -9.67
C PHE A 129 0.29 -2.98 -9.62
N TYR A 130 -0.28 -1.79 -9.64
CA TYR A 130 0.45 -0.54 -9.43
C TYR A 130 -0.32 0.29 -8.39
N PRO A 131 0.38 0.84 -7.37
CA PRO A 131 1.75 0.51 -6.98
C PRO A 131 1.91 -0.96 -6.54
N GLN A 132 3.15 -1.45 -6.47
CA GLN A 132 3.43 -2.84 -6.05
C GLN A 132 3.35 -3.03 -4.53
N GLU A 133 3.50 -1.95 -3.76
CA GLU A 133 3.54 -1.95 -2.29
C GLU A 133 2.62 -0.85 -1.73
N TRP A 134 2.22 -1.03 -0.47
CA TRP A 134 1.34 -0.12 0.29
C TRP A 134 2.15 0.89 1.11
#